data_AF-D6YUT6-F1
#
_entry.id   AF-D6YUT6-F1
#
_cell.length_a   1.000
_cell.length_b   1.000
_cell.length_c   1.000
_cell.angle_alpha   90.00
_cell.angle_beta   90.00
_cell.angle_gamma   90.00
#
_symmetry.space_group_name_H-M   'P 1'
#
loop_
_entity.id
_entity.type
_entity.pdbx_description
1 polymer ?
#
loop_
_entity_poly.entity_id
_entity_poly.type
_entity_poly.pdbx_seq_one_letter_code
_entity_poly.pdbx_strand_id
1 'polypeptide(L)'
;MVFVKAKAGPPNIGDPPNMFTVQYFDEQGNMVIRSGGKRTWRCNNPGALLKSRYSMGKDRRAIGSAGSGGYEYAVYPDYETGHEALIVMLRGSRYRNLTLLEASIRYVQEDPGHGPKIAKMSNLDPNRKISSLSDEEFERYWKAIEKNECWEVGNEDFIPRWIISGVHKKQGVITEYQVCIEGGPVWLLKQDAIKWAFEGRLHAVLVHMKNGNHYLRPEHGQHSFVVVT
;
A
#
# COMPACT_ATOMS: atom_id res chain seq x y z
N MET A 1 -4.97 -13.68 5.72
CA MET A 1 -5.36 -12.93 4.50
C MET A 1 -4.09 -12.62 3.75
N VAL A 2 -4.03 -12.87 2.44
CA VAL A 2 -2.85 -12.55 1.62
C VAL A 2 -3.20 -11.36 0.75
N PHE A 3 -2.48 -10.25 0.92
CA PHE A 3 -2.68 -9.07 0.09
C PHE A 3 -1.92 -9.22 -1.23
N VAL A 4 -2.60 -9.00 -2.35
CA VAL A 4 -2.04 -9.14 -3.70
C VAL A 4 -1.89 -7.80 -4.42
N LYS A 5 -2.54 -6.76 -3.90
CA LYS A 5 -2.48 -5.40 -4.46
C LYS A 5 -2.64 -4.38 -3.34
N ALA A 6 -1.97 -3.25 -3.48
CA ALA A 6 -2.19 -2.09 -2.63
C ALA A 6 -2.16 -0.78 -3.41
N LYS A 7 -2.80 0.26 -2.88
CA LYS A 7 -2.71 1.64 -3.41
C LYS A 7 -2.85 2.68 -2.30
N ALA A 8 -2.40 3.90 -2.57
CA ALA A 8 -2.68 5.04 -1.71
C ALA A 8 -4.19 5.30 -1.60
N GLY A 9 -4.65 5.57 -0.38
CA GLY A 9 -5.96 6.16 -0.10
C GLY A 9 -5.81 7.58 0.47
N PRO A 10 -6.89 8.37 0.46
CA PRO A 10 -6.89 9.71 1.05
C PRO A 10 -6.67 9.66 2.58
N PRO A 11 -6.27 10.78 3.21
CA PRO A 11 -6.29 10.94 4.66
C PRO A 11 -7.71 10.78 5.23
N ASN A 12 -7.83 10.40 6.51
CA ASN A 12 -9.12 10.42 7.19
C ASN A 12 -9.59 11.86 7.45
N ILE A 13 -10.89 12.04 7.73
CA ILE A 13 -11.40 13.34 8.14
C ILE A 13 -10.68 13.78 9.42
N GLY A 14 -10.05 14.96 9.38
CA GLY A 14 -9.28 15.51 10.50
C GLY A 14 -7.78 15.19 10.46
N ASP A 15 -7.34 14.26 9.62
CA ASP A 15 -5.90 14.03 9.41
C ASP A 15 -5.27 15.20 8.64
N PRO A 16 -3.96 15.44 8.81
CA PRO A 16 -3.22 16.38 8.00
C PRO A 16 -3.36 16.08 6.48
N PRO A 17 -3.49 17.10 5.61
CA PRO A 17 -3.68 16.90 4.17
C PRO A 17 -2.57 16.11 3.45
N ASN A 18 -1.37 16.08 4.04
CA ASN A 18 -0.22 15.34 3.52
C ASN A 18 -0.13 13.90 4.05
N MET A 19 -1.04 13.49 4.94
CA MET A 19 -1.16 12.11 5.39
C MET A 19 -1.89 11.28 4.33
N PHE A 20 -1.60 9.98 4.31
CA PHE A 20 -2.23 9.04 3.40
C PHE A 20 -2.57 7.76 4.15
N THR A 21 -3.62 7.09 3.69
CA THR A 21 -3.95 5.71 4.06
C THR A 21 -3.41 4.75 3.02
N VAL A 22 -3.37 3.46 3.34
CA VAL A 22 -3.04 2.41 2.38
C VAL A 22 -4.18 1.43 2.30
N GLN A 23 -4.69 1.22 1.09
CA GLN A 23 -5.75 0.27 0.79
C GLN A 23 -5.12 -1.00 0.26
N TYR A 24 -5.22 -2.08 1.03
CA TYR A 24 -4.78 -3.42 0.66
C TYR A 24 -5.95 -4.22 0.12
N PHE A 25 -5.71 -5.05 -0.89
CA PHE A 25 -6.71 -5.93 -1.50
C PHE A 25 -6.21 -7.36 -1.47
N ASP A 26 -7.05 -8.28 -1.00
CA ASP A 26 -6.80 -9.72 -1.10
C ASP A 26 -7.21 -10.28 -2.48
N GLU A 27 -7.05 -11.59 -2.66
CA GLU A 27 -7.41 -12.27 -3.92
C GLU A 27 -8.91 -12.25 -4.22
N GLN A 28 -9.74 -12.17 -3.18
CA GLN A 28 -11.19 -11.99 -3.30
C GLN A 28 -11.55 -10.52 -3.55
N GLY A 29 -10.58 -9.63 -3.37
CA GLY A 29 -10.62 -8.17 -3.44
C GLY A 29 -11.32 -7.51 -2.27
N ASN A 30 -11.45 -8.21 -1.13
CA ASN A 30 -11.78 -7.54 0.12
C ASN A 30 -10.68 -6.52 0.41
N MET A 31 -11.07 -5.43 1.04
CA MET A 31 -10.18 -4.31 1.29
C MET A 31 -9.86 -4.21 2.78
N VAL A 32 -8.60 -3.98 3.10
CA VAL A 32 -8.17 -3.49 4.41
C VAL A 32 -7.59 -2.10 4.23
N ILE A 33 -8.09 -1.13 4.97
CA ILE A 33 -7.54 0.23 5.00
C ILE A 33 -6.65 0.36 6.23
N ARG A 34 -5.37 0.68 6.03
CA ARG A 34 -4.47 1.09 7.10
C ARG A 34 -4.42 2.61 7.21
N SER A 35 -4.76 3.12 8.39
CA SER A 35 -4.75 4.55 8.71
C SER A 35 -4.07 4.82 10.07
N GLY A 36 -3.78 6.08 10.39
CA GLY A 36 -3.00 6.39 11.61
C GLY A 36 -1.59 5.79 11.58
N GLY A 37 -0.98 5.63 12.75
CA GLY A 37 0.34 5.01 12.92
C GLY A 37 1.45 5.62 12.04
N LYS A 38 2.51 4.85 11.79
CA LYS A 38 3.62 5.27 10.93
C LYS A 38 3.48 4.73 9.52
N ARG A 39 4.05 5.46 8.57
CA ARG A 39 4.04 5.10 7.13
C ARG A 39 4.66 3.72 6.87
N THR A 40 5.69 3.36 7.64
CA THR A 40 6.38 2.07 7.58
C THR A 40 5.41 0.92 7.85
N TRP A 41 4.58 1.04 8.90
CA TRP A 41 3.52 0.10 9.21
C TRP A 41 2.41 0.10 8.14
N ARG A 42 1.93 1.28 7.74
CA ARG A 42 0.88 1.38 6.71
C ARG A 42 1.30 0.77 5.38
N CYS A 43 2.59 0.77 5.05
CA CYS A 43 3.11 0.25 3.79
C CYS A 43 3.70 -1.17 3.90
N ASN A 44 3.69 -1.80 5.09
CA ASN A 44 4.47 -3.03 5.34
C ASN A 44 5.96 -2.89 4.94
N ASN A 45 6.53 -1.72 5.17
CA ASN A 45 7.84 -1.34 4.66
C ASN A 45 8.69 -0.85 5.83
N PRO A 46 9.29 -1.75 6.63
CA PRO A 46 10.03 -1.39 7.84
C PRO A 46 11.28 -0.57 7.55
N GLY A 47 11.85 -0.66 6.35
CA GLY A 47 12.92 0.23 5.90
C GLY A 47 12.45 1.61 5.41
N ALA A 48 11.15 1.87 5.24
CA ALA A 48 10.68 3.08 4.55
C ALA A 48 11.30 3.23 3.14
N LEU A 49 11.46 2.12 2.40
CA LEU A 49 12.00 2.15 1.03
C LEU A 49 11.09 2.96 0.11
N LEU A 50 11.64 4.01 -0.50
CA LEU A 50 10.97 4.80 -1.53
C LEU A 50 10.68 3.94 -2.76
N LYS A 51 9.61 4.28 -3.48
CA LYS A 51 9.28 3.74 -4.79
C LYS A 51 10.42 4.04 -5.76
N SER A 52 11.00 2.98 -6.30
CA SER A 52 12.10 3.07 -7.25
C SER A 52 12.09 1.85 -8.16
N ARG A 53 12.95 1.84 -9.19
CA ARG A 53 13.17 0.65 -10.02
C ARG A 53 13.62 -0.57 -9.20
N TYR A 54 14.28 -0.35 -8.06
CA TYR A 54 14.70 -1.43 -7.16
C TYR A 54 13.50 -1.99 -6.39
N SER A 55 12.84 -1.15 -5.59
CA SER A 55 11.77 -1.59 -4.69
C SER A 55 10.52 -2.10 -5.42
N MET A 56 10.27 -1.60 -6.64
CA MET A 56 9.19 -2.07 -7.51
C MET A 56 9.62 -3.20 -8.46
N GLY A 57 10.86 -3.69 -8.35
CA GLY A 57 11.34 -4.81 -9.15
C GLY A 57 10.54 -6.09 -8.84
N LYS A 58 10.33 -6.94 -9.84
CA LYS A 58 9.53 -8.18 -9.70
C LYS A 58 10.01 -9.05 -8.53
N ASP A 59 11.33 -9.15 -8.35
CA ASP A 59 11.94 -9.96 -7.29
C ASP A 59 11.76 -9.37 -5.88
N ARG A 60 11.35 -8.10 -5.76
CA ARG A 60 11.11 -7.44 -4.47
C ARG A 60 9.66 -7.53 -4.02
N ARG A 61 8.75 -7.98 -4.88
CA ARG A 61 7.37 -8.35 -4.53
C ARG A 61 6.55 -7.22 -3.89
N ALA A 62 6.85 -5.96 -4.20
CA ALA A 62 5.96 -4.85 -3.86
C ALA A 62 4.63 -5.01 -4.62
N ILE A 63 3.52 -4.83 -3.90
CA ILE A 63 2.15 -4.97 -4.42
C ILE A 63 1.49 -3.62 -4.72
N GLY A 64 2.20 -2.52 -4.46
CA GLY A 64 1.70 -1.18 -4.68
C GLY A 64 2.69 -0.10 -4.26
N SER A 65 2.21 1.13 -4.27
CA SER A 65 2.92 2.28 -3.74
C SER A 65 1.96 3.26 -3.09
N ALA A 66 2.45 4.02 -2.11
CA ALA A 66 1.65 5.00 -1.38
C ALA A 66 2.46 6.22 -0.93
N GLY A 67 1.79 7.37 -0.85
CA GLY A 67 2.43 8.68 -0.65
C GLY A 67 2.25 9.57 -1.88
N SER A 68 3.03 10.64 -1.98
CA SER A 68 2.93 11.62 -3.06
C SER A 68 4.29 12.18 -3.47
N GLY A 69 4.42 12.51 -4.76
CA GLY A 69 5.63 13.11 -5.32
C GLY A 69 6.89 12.26 -5.10
N GLY A 70 7.98 12.92 -4.70
CA GLY A 70 9.26 12.26 -4.39
C GLY A 70 9.25 11.39 -3.12
N TYR A 71 8.16 11.40 -2.35
CA TYR A 71 8.00 10.64 -1.10
C TYR A 71 6.95 9.54 -1.24
N GLU A 72 6.85 8.95 -2.43
CA GLU A 72 6.07 7.73 -2.65
C GLU A 72 6.88 6.52 -2.19
N TYR A 73 6.30 5.66 -1.37
CA TYR A 73 6.92 4.47 -0.80
C TYR A 73 6.43 3.20 -1.49
N ALA A 74 7.29 2.19 -1.56
CA ALA A 74 6.84 0.85 -1.94
C ALA A 74 5.94 0.27 -0.84
N VAL A 75 4.90 -0.44 -1.24
CA VAL A 75 3.99 -1.16 -0.34
C VAL A 75 4.14 -2.65 -0.57
N TYR A 76 4.36 -3.40 0.51
CA TYR A 76 4.58 -4.85 0.49
C TYR A 76 3.37 -5.61 1.05
N PRO A 77 3.20 -6.90 0.70
CA PRO A 77 2.08 -7.70 1.20
C PRO A 77 2.10 -7.91 2.71
N ASP A 78 3.29 -7.98 3.31
CA ASP A 78 3.52 -8.24 4.73
C ASP A 78 4.87 -7.66 5.18
N TYR A 79 5.09 -7.64 6.49
CA TYR A 79 6.31 -7.09 7.11
C TYR A 79 7.55 -7.80 6.55
N GLU A 80 7.50 -9.13 6.50
CA GLU A 80 8.61 -10.01 6.16
C GLU A 80 9.12 -9.73 4.74
N THR A 81 8.21 -9.51 3.80
CA THR A 81 8.54 -9.18 2.41
C THR A 81 9.20 -7.81 2.31
N GLY A 82 8.70 -6.80 3.04
CA GLY A 82 9.34 -5.48 3.08
C GLY A 82 10.71 -5.48 3.76
N HIS A 83 10.84 -6.27 4.84
CA HIS A 83 12.09 -6.51 5.55
C HIS A 83 13.14 -7.17 4.65
N GLU A 84 12.77 -8.22 3.91
CA GLU A 84 13.66 -8.89 2.96
C GLU A 84 14.13 -7.90 1.86
N ALA A 85 13.23 -7.03 1.38
CA ALA A 85 13.58 -6.01 0.40
C ALA A 85 14.64 -5.02 0.94
N LEU A 86 14.62 -4.67 2.23
CA LEU A 86 15.67 -3.88 2.86
C LEU A 86 17.00 -4.65 2.91
N ILE A 87 16.99 -5.87 3.44
CA ILE A 87 18.20 -6.70 3.59
C ILE A 87 18.91 -6.91 2.25
N VAL A 88 18.16 -7.28 1.21
CA VAL A 88 18.72 -7.52 -0.12
C VAL A 88 19.29 -6.24 -0.71
N MET A 89 18.71 -5.07 -0.39
CA MET A 89 19.22 -3.80 -0.88
C MET A 89 20.60 -3.51 -0.29
N LEU A 90 20.72 -3.68 1.03
CA LEU A 90 21.95 -3.42 1.78
C LEU A 90 23.07 -4.39 1.37
N ARG A 91 22.73 -5.66 1.08
CA ARG A 91 23.69 -6.66 0.54
C ARG A 91 23.97 -6.50 -0.95
N GLY A 92 23.15 -5.73 -1.67
CA GLY A 92 23.27 -5.50 -3.10
C GLY A 92 24.49 -4.67 -3.48
N SER A 93 24.92 -4.76 -4.75
CA SER A 93 26.13 -4.10 -5.27
C SER A 93 26.18 -2.59 -5.06
N ARG A 94 25.03 -1.93 -4.93
CA ARG A 94 24.92 -0.48 -4.70
C ARG A 94 25.20 -0.06 -3.26
N TYR A 95 25.08 -0.96 -2.29
CA TYR A 95 25.26 -0.64 -0.86
C TYR A 95 26.39 -1.41 -0.22
N ARG A 96 26.62 -2.69 -0.57
CA ARG A 96 27.57 -3.56 0.13
C ARG A 96 28.99 -3.00 0.29
N ASN A 97 29.46 -2.17 -0.64
CA ASN A 97 30.81 -1.62 -0.62
C ASN A 97 30.90 -0.21 -0.01
N LEU A 98 29.76 0.39 0.35
CA LEU A 98 29.69 1.66 1.06
C LEU A 98 30.01 1.46 2.54
N THR A 99 30.57 2.49 3.16
CA THR A 99 30.59 2.60 4.62
C THR A 99 29.17 2.75 5.16
N LEU A 100 28.95 2.48 6.46
CA LEU A 100 27.63 2.69 7.06
C LEU A 100 27.19 4.16 6.93
N LEU A 101 28.12 5.11 7.05
CA LEU A 101 27.84 6.53 6.86
C LEU A 101 27.47 6.87 5.40
N GLU A 102 28.25 6.40 4.43
CA GLU A 102 27.96 6.60 3.00
C GLU A 102 26.63 5.97 2.59
N ALA A 103 26.34 4.77 3.11
CA ALA A 103 25.08 4.08 2.90
C ALA A 103 23.91 4.91 3.44
N SER A 104 24.04 5.47 4.65
CA SER A 104 23.02 6.32 5.25
C SER A 104 22.78 7.63 4.49
N ILE A 105 23.83 8.29 3.98
CA ILE A 105 23.71 9.49 3.13
C ILE A 105 22.95 9.15 1.84
N ARG A 106 23.25 7.98 1.25
CA ARG A 106 22.54 7.50 0.06
C ARG A 106 21.08 7.16 0.35
N TYR A 107 20.82 6.60 1.54
CA TYR A 107 19.51 6.15 1.97
C TYR A 107 18.56 7.31 2.27
N VAL A 108 19.02 8.29 3.04
CA VAL A 108 18.29 9.51 3.40
C VAL A 108 19.15 10.73 3.06
N GLN A 109 18.93 11.32 1.89
CA GLN A 109 19.75 12.45 1.42
C GLN A 109 19.56 13.73 2.25
N GLU A 110 18.39 13.90 2.88
CA GLU A 110 18.00 15.13 3.59
C GLU A 110 18.17 15.06 5.12
N ASP A 111 18.71 13.96 5.67
CA ASP A 111 19.02 13.83 7.12
C ASP A 111 20.49 13.43 7.33
N PRO A 112 21.42 14.41 7.41
CA PRO A 112 22.82 14.12 7.73
C PRO A 112 23.01 13.47 9.11
N GLY A 113 22.01 13.59 10.01
CA GLY A 113 22.00 12.92 11.30
C GLY A 113 21.62 11.45 11.24
N HIS A 114 21.09 10.95 10.11
CA HIS A 114 20.67 9.56 9.97
C HIS A 114 21.82 8.59 10.22
N GLY A 115 22.95 8.73 9.51
CA GLY A 115 24.12 7.85 9.65
C GLY A 115 24.66 7.75 11.07
N PRO A 116 24.98 8.88 11.74
CA PRO A 116 25.41 8.88 13.13
C PRO A 116 24.42 8.22 14.09
N LYS A 117 23.11 8.42 13.91
CA LYS A 117 22.07 7.75 14.72
C LYS A 117 22.12 6.24 14.54
N ILE A 118 22.15 5.75 13.29
CA ILE A 118 22.20 4.31 13.00
C ILE A 118 23.48 3.67 13.54
N ALA A 119 24.64 4.31 13.38
CA ALA A 119 25.91 3.81 13.90
C ALA A 119 25.88 3.70 15.44
N LYS A 120 25.35 4.72 16.12
CA LYS A 120 25.17 4.70 17.58
C LYS A 120 24.20 3.60 18.03
N MET A 121 23.08 3.42 17.33
CA MET A 121 22.06 2.42 17.66
C MET A 121 22.53 0.98 17.41
N SER A 122 23.35 0.76 16.38
CA SER A 122 23.91 -0.54 16.03
C SER A 122 25.20 -0.89 16.80
N ASN A 123 25.79 0.08 17.49
CA ASN A 123 27.09 -0.01 18.14
C ASN A 123 28.19 -0.46 17.15
N LEU A 124 28.22 0.17 15.98
CA LEU A 124 29.19 -0.11 14.91
C LEU A 124 29.94 1.17 14.53
N ASP A 125 31.18 1.02 14.09
CA ASP A 125 31.97 2.13 13.53
C ASP A 125 31.33 2.58 12.18
N PRO A 126 30.93 3.86 12.05
CA PRO A 126 30.30 4.38 10.84
C PRO A 126 31.18 4.28 9.57
N ASN A 127 32.50 4.12 9.72
CA ASN A 127 33.45 4.01 8.61
C ASN A 127 33.64 2.56 8.11
N ARG A 128 33.07 1.57 8.78
CA ARG A 128 33.10 0.18 8.30
C ARG A 128 32.21 0.00 7.09
N LYS A 129 32.65 -0.82 6.14
CA LYS A 129 31.85 -1.22 4.98
C LYS A 129 30.79 -2.24 5.37
N ILE A 130 29.62 -2.17 4.74
CA ILE A 130 28.55 -3.15 4.97
C ILE A 130 29.03 -4.58 4.71
N SER A 131 29.81 -4.79 3.64
CA SER A 131 30.38 -6.08 3.26
C SER A 131 31.46 -6.62 4.22
N SER A 132 31.97 -5.81 5.15
CA SER A 132 32.93 -6.29 6.16
C SER A 132 32.29 -6.64 7.49
N LEU A 133 30.96 -6.52 7.62
CA LEU A 133 30.22 -6.91 8.81
C LEU A 133 30.05 -8.44 8.88
N SER A 134 30.14 -9.02 10.09
CA SER A 134 29.62 -10.37 10.32
C SER A 134 28.10 -10.40 10.15
N ASP A 135 27.49 -11.60 10.11
CA ASP A 135 26.04 -11.71 10.02
C ASP A 135 25.34 -11.07 11.24
N GLU A 136 25.88 -11.24 12.44
CA GLU A 136 25.35 -10.63 13.67
C GLU A 136 25.51 -9.11 13.68
N GLU A 137 26.61 -8.59 13.13
CA GLU A 137 26.85 -7.16 12.98
C GLU A 137 25.91 -6.55 11.94
N PHE A 138 25.74 -7.23 10.80
CA PHE A 138 24.81 -6.86 9.76
C PHE A 138 23.37 -6.86 10.29
N GLU A 139 23.03 -7.82 11.14
CA GLU A 139 21.75 -7.86 11.85
C GLU A 139 21.51 -6.64 12.74
N ARG A 140 22.49 -6.29 13.59
CA ARG A 140 22.38 -5.07 14.41
C ARG A 140 22.25 -3.82 13.56
N TYR A 141 22.90 -3.78 12.40
CA TYR A 141 22.82 -2.66 11.47
C TYR A 141 21.42 -2.48 10.89
N TRP A 142 20.82 -3.51 10.29
CA TRP A 142 19.48 -3.35 9.72
C TRP A 142 18.40 -3.19 10.80
N LYS A 143 18.56 -3.80 11.99
CA LYS A 143 17.65 -3.56 13.14
C LYS A 143 17.67 -2.10 13.58
N ALA A 144 18.85 -1.46 13.55
CA ALA A 144 18.97 -0.05 13.88
C ALA A 144 18.22 0.83 12.86
N ILE A 145 18.27 0.50 11.57
CA ILE A 145 17.51 1.19 10.51
C ILE A 145 16.01 1.05 10.78
N GLU A 146 15.48 -0.16 10.92
CA GLU A 146 14.05 -0.38 11.16
C GLU A 146 13.55 0.33 12.43
N LYS A 147 14.36 0.33 13.49
CA LYS A 147 14.03 1.03 14.73
C LYS A 147 14.01 2.55 14.54
N ASN A 148 14.91 3.12 13.74
CA ASN A 148 14.95 4.56 13.45
C ASN A 148 13.80 4.99 12.54
N GLU A 149 13.41 4.15 11.59
CA GLU A 149 12.25 4.39 10.70
C GLU A 149 10.90 4.30 11.43
N CYS A 150 10.92 3.85 12.70
CA CYS A 150 9.80 3.85 13.63
C CYS A 150 8.57 3.10 13.11
N TRP A 151 8.51 1.79 13.36
CA TRP A 151 7.31 1.00 13.14
C TRP A 151 6.30 1.23 14.27
N GLU A 152 5.17 1.88 13.95
CA GLU A 152 4.10 2.17 14.91
C GLU A 152 2.76 1.78 14.29
N VAL A 153 2.07 0.88 14.97
CA VAL A 153 0.78 0.33 14.54
C VAL A 153 -0.29 1.41 14.63
N GLY A 154 -1.10 1.53 13.57
CA GLY A 154 -2.27 2.38 13.52
C GLY A 154 -3.56 1.57 13.59
N ASN A 155 -4.55 1.98 12.80
CA ASN A 155 -5.86 1.33 12.73
C ASN A 155 -6.04 0.58 11.40
N GLU A 156 -6.69 -0.57 11.47
CA GLU A 156 -7.13 -1.35 10.31
C GLU A 156 -8.65 -1.37 10.21
N ASP A 157 -9.18 -0.93 9.09
CA ASP A 157 -10.61 -1.05 8.76
C ASP A 157 -10.78 -2.13 7.70
N PHE A 158 -11.46 -3.22 8.03
CA PHE A 158 -11.82 -4.25 7.06
C PHE A 158 -13.13 -3.88 6.36
N ILE A 159 -13.11 -3.92 5.04
CA ILE A 159 -14.26 -3.66 4.18
C ILE A 159 -14.40 -4.84 3.23
N PRO A 160 -15.40 -5.72 3.43
CA PRO A 160 -15.63 -6.84 2.53
C PRO A 160 -15.98 -6.32 1.14
N ARG A 161 -15.54 -7.03 0.10
CA ARG A 161 -15.85 -6.66 -1.29
C ARG A 161 -17.31 -6.97 -1.57
N TRP A 162 -18.10 -5.96 -1.93
CA TRP A 162 -19.52 -6.16 -2.21
C TRP A 162 -19.77 -6.39 -3.70
N ILE A 163 -20.64 -7.35 -4.00
CA ILE A 163 -20.91 -7.80 -5.38
C ILE A 163 -22.26 -7.27 -5.82
N ILE A 164 -22.34 -6.74 -7.05
CA ILE A 164 -23.61 -6.42 -7.67
C ILE A 164 -24.21 -7.73 -8.22
N SER A 165 -25.32 -8.18 -7.64
CA SER A 165 -26.03 -9.39 -8.08
C SER A 165 -27.11 -9.10 -9.11
N GLY A 166 -27.71 -7.91 -9.07
CA GLY A 166 -28.85 -7.57 -9.92
C GLY A 166 -29.00 -6.07 -10.17
N VAL A 167 -29.87 -5.72 -11.12
CA VAL A 167 -30.21 -4.33 -11.48
C VAL A 167 -31.69 -4.18 -11.80
N HIS A 168 -32.27 -3.04 -11.41
CA HIS A 168 -33.54 -2.59 -11.95
C HIS A 168 -33.31 -1.64 -13.12
N LYS A 169 -34.14 -1.76 -14.16
CA LYS A 169 -34.10 -0.88 -15.32
C LYS A 169 -35.43 -0.17 -15.52
N LYS A 170 -35.38 1.11 -15.84
CA LYS A 170 -36.52 1.90 -16.33
C LYS A 170 -36.18 2.45 -17.70
N GLN A 171 -37.00 2.14 -18.71
CA GLN A 171 -36.79 2.58 -20.10
C GLN A 171 -35.36 2.27 -20.63
N GLY A 172 -34.84 1.08 -20.30
CA GLY A 172 -33.51 0.64 -20.72
C GLY A 172 -32.34 1.18 -19.89
N VAL A 173 -32.59 2.11 -18.96
CA VAL A 173 -31.57 2.71 -18.09
C VAL A 173 -31.57 2.01 -16.73
N ILE A 174 -30.41 1.58 -16.25
CA ILE A 174 -30.26 1.06 -14.88
C ILE A 174 -30.53 2.20 -13.90
N THR A 175 -31.48 2.00 -12.99
CA THR A 175 -31.85 2.96 -11.94
C THR A 175 -31.32 2.55 -10.57
N GLU A 176 -31.25 1.23 -10.32
CA GLU A 176 -30.85 0.67 -9.03
C GLU A 176 -29.98 -0.58 -9.22
N TYR A 177 -29.14 -0.84 -8.23
CA TYR A 177 -28.23 -1.99 -8.18
C TYR A 177 -28.51 -2.78 -6.90
N GLN A 178 -28.75 -4.08 -7.04
CA GLN A 178 -28.78 -4.99 -5.92
C GLN A 178 -27.35 -5.37 -5.57
N VAL A 179 -26.96 -5.10 -4.34
CA VAL A 179 -25.62 -5.33 -3.83
C VAL A 179 -25.71 -6.37 -2.72
N CYS A 180 -24.99 -7.47 -2.89
CA CYS A 180 -24.77 -8.46 -1.85
C CYS A 180 -23.77 -7.91 -0.84
N ILE A 181 -24.26 -7.62 0.36
CA ILE A 181 -23.47 -7.19 1.51
C ILE A 181 -23.62 -8.20 2.67
N GLU A 182 -22.80 -8.06 3.71
CA GLU A 182 -23.00 -8.80 4.95
C GLU A 182 -24.35 -8.39 5.59
N GLY A 183 -25.20 -9.39 5.89
CA GLY A 183 -26.56 -9.17 6.40
C GLY A 183 -27.67 -9.28 5.36
N GLY A 184 -27.33 -9.41 4.06
CA GLY A 184 -28.29 -9.67 2.98
C GLY A 184 -28.21 -8.65 1.84
N PRO A 185 -28.90 -8.90 0.72
CA PRO A 185 -28.87 -7.99 -0.43
C PRO A 185 -29.59 -6.67 -0.13
N VAL A 186 -28.98 -5.55 -0.53
CA VAL A 186 -29.58 -4.21 -0.47
C VAL A 186 -29.72 -3.61 -1.86
N TRP A 187 -30.74 -2.78 -2.05
CA TRP A 187 -30.90 -2.01 -3.29
C TRP A 187 -30.33 -0.61 -3.11
N LEU A 188 -29.43 -0.21 -4.01
CA LEU A 188 -28.85 1.13 -4.06
C LEU A 188 -29.34 1.87 -5.29
N LEU A 189 -29.65 3.15 -5.12
CA LEU A 189 -29.81 4.06 -6.25
C LEU A 189 -28.51 4.15 -7.05
N LYS A 190 -28.62 4.39 -8.36
CA LYS A 190 -27.45 4.50 -9.26
C LYS A 190 -26.36 5.45 -8.75
N GLN A 191 -26.73 6.58 -8.15
CA GLN A 191 -25.76 7.57 -7.64
C GLN A 191 -24.95 7.01 -6.46
N ASP A 192 -25.61 6.33 -5.52
CA ASP A 192 -24.96 5.70 -4.37
C ASP A 192 -24.06 4.54 -4.79
N ALA A 193 -24.53 3.71 -5.74
CA ALA A 193 -23.70 2.65 -6.32
C ALA A 193 -22.46 3.21 -7.02
N ILE A 194 -22.57 4.31 -7.76
CA ILE A 194 -21.41 4.97 -8.38
C ILE A 194 -20.43 5.47 -7.32
N LYS A 195 -20.93 6.09 -6.24
CA LYS A 195 -20.10 6.54 -5.12
C LYS A 195 -19.37 5.38 -4.46
N TRP A 196 -20.07 4.29 -4.16
CA TRP A 196 -19.47 3.10 -3.55
C TRP A 196 -18.44 2.44 -4.48
N ALA A 197 -18.67 2.43 -5.79
CA ALA A 197 -17.68 1.96 -6.77
C ALA A 197 -16.44 2.88 -6.80
N PHE A 198 -16.62 4.20 -6.72
CA PHE A 198 -15.53 5.17 -6.66
C PHE A 198 -14.66 4.99 -5.39
N GLU A 199 -15.31 4.69 -4.26
CA GLU A 199 -14.67 4.36 -2.98
C GLU A 199 -14.01 2.96 -2.99
N GLY A 200 -14.21 2.16 -4.04
CA GLY A 200 -13.64 0.82 -4.18
C GLY A 200 -14.41 -0.28 -3.43
N ARG A 201 -15.66 -0.02 -3.01
CA ARG A 201 -16.49 -0.96 -2.23
C ARG A 201 -17.27 -1.96 -3.09
N LEU A 202 -17.45 -1.69 -4.39
CA LEU A 202 -18.26 -2.51 -5.30
C LEU A 202 -17.45 -3.21 -6.39
N HIS A 203 -17.83 -4.45 -6.72
CA HIS A 203 -17.34 -5.21 -7.87
C HIS A 203 -17.92 -4.69 -9.19
N ALA A 204 -17.50 -3.50 -9.60
CA ALA A 204 -17.91 -2.90 -10.85
C ALA A 204 -16.83 -1.97 -11.41
N VAL A 205 -16.72 -1.95 -12.74
CA VAL A 205 -15.94 -0.95 -13.45
C VAL A 205 -16.77 0.31 -13.59
N LEU A 206 -16.25 1.41 -13.04
CA LEU A 206 -16.74 2.74 -13.32
C LEU A 206 -16.34 3.14 -14.75
N VAL A 207 -17.32 3.43 -15.59
CA VAL A 207 -17.10 3.91 -16.95
C VAL A 207 -17.43 5.39 -17.04
N HIS A 208 -16.45 6.17 -17.49
CA HIS A 208 -16.57 7.60 -17.74
C HIS A 208 -17.05 7.84 -19.17
N MET A 209 -18.21 8.46 -19.34
CA MET A 209 -18.70 8.91 -20.64
C MET A 209 -18.20 10.32 -20.98
N LYS A 210 -18.10 10.63 -22.27
CA LYS A 210 -17.65 11.96 -22.76
C LYS A 210 -18.51 13.14 -22.28
N ASN A 211 -19.76 12.88 -21.92
CA ASN A 211 -20.70 13.89 -21.41
C ASN A 211 -20.62 14.09 -19.89
N GLY A 212 -19.62 13.49 -19.21
CA GLY A 212 -19.45 13.57 -17.76
C GLY A 212 -20.33 12.59 -16.96
N ASN A 213 -21.18 11.81 -17.62
CA ASN A 213 -21.96 10.77 -16.95
C ASN A 213 -21.10 9.55 -16.62
N HIS A 214 -21.50 8.88 -15.55
CA HIS A 214 -20.87 7.64 -15.09
C HIS A 214 -21.88 6.49 -15.11
N TYR A 215 -21.40 5.30 -15.43
CA TYR A 215 -22.16 4.07 -15.26
C TYR A 215 -21.26 2.94 -14.79
N LEU A 216 -21.89 1.90 -14.23
CA LEU A 216 -21.22 0.71 -13.77
C LEU A 216 -21.37 -0.40 -14.81
N ARG A 217 -20.31 -1.17 -15.01
CA ARG A 217 -20.37 -2.45 -15.72
C ARG A 217 -19.67 -3.53 -14.91
N PRO A 218 -19.93 -4.82 -15.17
CA PRO A 218 -19.17 -5.89 -14.54
C PRO A 218 -17.67 -5.76 -14.83
N GLU A 219 -16.84 -6.27 -13.90
CA GLU A 219 -15.41 -6.43 -14.15
C GLU A 219 -15.14 -7.40 -15.30
N HIS A 220 -13.94 -7.31 -15.89
CA HIS A 220 -13.57 -8.18 -17.00
C HIS A 220 -13.64 -9.66 -16.58
N GLY A 221 -14.30 -10.49 -17.39
CA GLY A 221 -14.52 -11.91 -17.09
C GLY A 221 -15.70 -12.22 -16.16
N GLN A 222 -16.42 -11.19 -15.67
CA GLN A 222 -17.61 -11.38 -14.83
C GLN A 222 -18.90 -11.40 -15.66
N HIS A 223 -19.93 -12.08 -15.14
CA HIS A 223 -21.24 -12.12 -15.75
C HIS A 223 -21.90 -10.73 -15.80
N SER A 224 -22.76 -10.52 -16.80
CA SER A 224 -23.60 -9.32 -16.87
C SER A 224 -24.51 -9.22 -15.65
N PHE A 225 -24.78 -8.00 -15.19
CA PHE A 225 -25.72 -7.78 -14.10
C PHE A 225 -27.10 -8.37 -14.48
N VAL A 226 -27.67 -9.17 -13.59
CA VAL A 226 -28.97 -9.79 -13.81
C VAL A 226 -30.04 -8.71 -13.74
N VAL A 227 -30.89 -8.60 -14.78
CA VAL A 227 -32.03 -7.70 -14.72
C VAL A 227 -33.10 -8.36 -13.85
N VAL A 228 -33.39 -7.72 -12.72
CA VAL A 228 -34.50 -8.12 -11.84
C VAL A 228 -35.72 -7.31 -12.28
N THR A 229 -36.84 -7.99 -12.52
CA THR A 229 -38.10 -7.39 -12.98
C THR A 229 -39.07 -7.21 -11.83
#